data_AF-A0A067P2U8-F1
#
_entry.id   AF-A0A067P2U8-F1
#
_cell.length_a   1.000
_cell.length_b   1.000
_cell.length_c   1.000
_cell.angle_alpha   90.00
_cell.angle_beta   90.00
_cell.angle_gamma   90.00
#
_symmetry.space_group_name_H-M   'P 1'
#
loop_
_entity.id
_entity.type
_entity.pdbx_description
1 polymer ?
#
loop_
_entity_poly.entity_id
_entity_poly.type
_entity_poly.pdbx_seq_one_letter_code
_entity_poly.pdbx_strand_id
1 'polypeptide(L)'
;MSAITENTPEQKLVRLARLLRYLPRTLPDTGRTSKVYTFLSWSTNPDYEDINENFKTVFGWAARSSGDGILAITERGESVCAVVDVLRKYLRAYPSDAILLKWVDDITNADDEHDSVDDGDNGMLRELAIEIEDDDFELDSEINLNAPVLRALLRGEATPAAQSASQPPAAKTCASITVEEAWKF
;
A
#
# COMPACT_ATOMS: atom_id res chain seq x y z
N MET A 1 -18.29 19.06 22.66
CA MET A 1 -17.40 19.09 21.48
C MET A 1 -16.76 17.73 21.38
N SER A 2 -17.32 16.83 20.58
CA SER A 2 -16.68 15.54 20.32
C SER A 2 -15.47 15.81 19.42
N ALA A 3 -14.28 15.46 19.88
CA ALA A 3 -13.10 15.44 19.02
C ALA A 3 -13.46 14.59 17.80
N ILE A 4 -13.41 15.18 16.62
CA ILE A 4 -13.58 14.44 15.37
C ILE A 4 -12.35 13.53 15.32
N THR A 5 -12.54 12.25 15.64
CA THR A 5 -11.51 11.24 15.55
C THR A 5 -11.24 11.02 14.06
N GLU A 6 -10.41 11.88 13.45
CA GLU A 6 -9.92 11.79 12.06
C GLU A 6 -9.00 10.57 11.91
N ASN A 7 -9.54 9.37 12.03
CA ASN A 7 -8.74 8.15 12.04
C ASN A 7 -9.31 7.02 11.20
N THR A 8 -10.30 7.29 10.34
CA THR A 8 -10.68 6.27 9.36
C THR A 8 -9.62 6.17 8.26
N PRO A 9 -9.32 4.96 7.75
CA PRO A 9 -8.34 4.80 6.67
C PRO A 9 -8.67 5.64 5.43
N GLU A 10 -9.95 5.83 5.09
CA GLU A 10 -10.36 6.65 3.94
C GLU A 10 -10.08 8.14 4.16
N GLN A 11 -10.27 8.66 5.38
CA GLN A 11 -9.91 10.05 5.70
C GLN A 11 -8.41 10.27 5.56
N LYS A 12 -7.59 9.32 6.03
CA LYS A 12 -6.14 9.35 5.87
C LYS A 12 -5.74 9.33 4.38
N LEU A 13 -6.38 8.48 3.57
CA LEU A 13 -6.15 8.45 2.12
C LEU A 13 -6.56 9.76 1.42
N VAL A 14 -7.65 10.40 1.84
CA VAL A 14 -8.06 11.72 1.32
C VAL A 14 -7.05 12.81 1.70
N ARG A 15 -6.54 12.78 2.94
CA ARG A 15 -5.46 13.68 3.38
C ARG A 15 -4.20 13.45 2.55
N LEU A 16 -3.77 12.20 2.40
CA LEU A 16 -2.62 11.82 1.59
C LEU A 16 -2.76 12.28 0.14
N ALA A 17 -3.91 12.06 -0.49
CA ALA A 17 -4.16 12.51 -1.87
C ALA A 17 -4.01 14.02 -2.02
N ARG A 18 -4.41 14.79 -1.00
CA ARG A 18 -4.25 16.24 -0.97
C ARG A 18 -2.78 16.62 -0.85
N LEU A 19 -2.04 16.04 0.09
CA LEU A 19 -0.61 16.28 0.27
C LEU A 19 0.17 16.05 -1.03
N LEU A 20 -0.01 14.88 -1.66
CA LEU A 20 0.69 14.52 -2.89
C LEU A 20 0.33 15.44 -4.08
N ARG A 21 -0.91 15.95 -4.13
CA ARG A 21 -1.35 16.89 -5.17
C ARG A 21 -0.77 18.30 -5.00
N TYR A 22 -0.47 18.69 -3.76
CA TYR A 22 0.03 20.02 -3.42
C TYR A 22 1.52 20.05 -3.06
N LEU A 23 2.27 19.01 -3.45
CA LEU A 23 3.73 18.98 -3.28
C LEU A 23 4.41 20.25 -3.82
N PRO A 24 5.49 20.72 -3.18
CA PRO A 24 6.20 21.93 -3.59
C PRO A 24 6.57 21.93 -5.07
N ARG A 25 6.38 23.07 -5.74
CA ARG A 25 6.76 23.23 -7.17
C ARG A 25 8.27 23.17 -7.41
N THR A 26 9.08 23.19 -6.35
CA THR A 26 10.52 22.97 -6.38
C THR A 26 10.89 21.52 -6.73
N LEU A 27 9.98 20.57 -6.48
CA LEU A 27 10.16 19.18 -6.91
C LEU A 27 9.91 19.03 -8.42
N PRO A 28 10.70 18.19 -9.11
CA PRO A 28 10.53 17.94 -10.53
C PRO A 28 9.16 17.31 -10.82
N ASP A 29 8.49 17.81 -11.85
CA ASP A 29 7.22 17.25 -12.34
C ASP A 29 7.49 16.21 -13.41
N THR A 30 7.26 14.95 -13.09
CA THR A 30 7.46 13.86 -14.04
C THR A 30 6.16 13.36 -14.67
N GLY A 31 5.02 14.00 -14.33
CA GLY A 31 3.72 13.66 -14.89
C GLY A 31 3.41 12.17 -14.75
N ARG A 32 3.38 11.45 -15.88
CA ARG A 32 3.10 10.02 -15.96
C ARG A 32 4.33 9.14 -16.22
N THR A 33 5.50 9.74 -16.39
CA THR A 33 6.72 9.07 -16.87
C THR A 33 7.80 9.01 -15.81
N SER A 34 7.41 9.03 -14.54
CA SER A 34 8.31 8.80 -13.43
C SER A 34 9.04 7.45 -13.60
N LYS A 35 10.36 7.48 -13.36
CA LYS A 35 11.19 6.27 -13.33
C LYS A 35 11.27 5.65 -11.93
N VAL A 36 10.95 6.43 -10.89
CA VAL A 36 11.04 6.01 -9.49
C VAL A 36 9.71 5.43 -9.01
N TYR A 37 8.63 6.16 -9.25
CA TYR A 37 7.26 5.82 -8.82
C TYR A 37 6.46 5.22 -9.97
N THR A 38 6.50 3.89 -10.10
CA THR A 38 5.82 3.14 -11.17
C THR A 38 4.36 2.77 -10.84
N PHE A 39 3.69 3.54 -9.96
CA PHE A 39 2.35 3.22 -9.45
C PHE A 39 1.22 3.30 -10.49
N LEU A 40 1.38 4.06 -11.58
CA LEU A 40 0.35 4.18 -12.62
C LEU A 40 0.09 2.87 -13.37
N SER A 41 1.13 2.04 -13.51
CA SER A 41 1.04 0.70 -14.08
C SER A 41 1.25 -0.36 -13.01
N TRP A 42 0.80 -0.09 -11.78
CA TRP A 42 1.04 -0.99 -10.66
C TRP A 42 0.41 -2.36 -10.89
N SER A 43 1.29 -3.34 -11.02
CA SER A 43 0.98 -4.76 -10.88
C SER A 43 1.85 -5.29 -9.77
N THR A 44 1.30 -6.08 -8.86
CA THR A 44 2.10 -6.85 -7.91
C THR A 44 3.10 -7.68 -8.71
N ASN A 45 4.39 -7.52 -8.43
CA ASN A 45 5.39 -8.37 -9.04
C ASN A 45 5.07 -9.82 -8.64
N PRO A 46 4.93 -10.78 -9.57
CA PRO A 46 4.71 -12.19 -9.21
C PRO A 46 5.80 -12.76 -8.30
N ASP A 47 7.03 -12.21 -8.36
CA ASP A 47 8.13 -12.63 -7.50
C ASP A 47 8.01 -12.11 -6.06
N TYR A 48 7.20 -11.07 -5.84
CA TYR A 48 6.92 -10.50 -4.52
C TYR A 48 5.43 -10.60 -4.23
N GLU A 49 5.03 -11.70 -3.58
CA GLU A 49 3.64 -11.89 -3.13
C GLU A 49 3.21 -10.82 -2.10
N ASP A 50 4.17 -10.16 -1.44
CA ASP A 50 3.94 -9.16 -0.40
C ASP A 50 4.02 -7.72 -0.95
N ILE A 51 2.94 -6.96 -0.77
CA ILE A 51 2.88 -5.52 -1.06
C ILE A 51 3.94 -4.73 -0.29
N ASN A 52 4.29 -5.16 0.92
CA ASN A 52 5.30 -4.52 1.75
C ASN A 52 6.66 -4.48 1.05
N GLU A 53 7.08 -5.58 0.42
CA GLU A 53 8.35 -5.65 -0.30
C GLU A 53 8.35 -4.79 -1.57
N ASN A 54 7.21 -4.72 -2.27
CA ASN A 54 7.06 -3.82 -3.40
C ASN A 54 7.17 -2.35 -2.97
N PHE A 55 6.55 -1.95 -1.85
CA PHE A 55 6.65 -0.58 -1.32
C PHE A 55 8.07 -0.25 -0.85
N LYS A 56 8.76 -1.18 -0.17
CA LYS A 56 10.18 -1.04 0.21
C LYS A 56 11.09 -0.82 -1.01
N THR A 57 10.77 -1.45 -2.14
CA THR A 57 11.55 -1.26 -3.38
C THR A 57 11.41 0.16 -3.92
N VAL A 58 10.21 0.74 -3.83
CA VAL A 58 9.93 2.08 -4.37
C VAL A 58 10.42 3.18 -3.44
N PHE A 59 10.18 3.04 -2.14
CA PHE A 59 10.48 4.07 -1.15
C PHE A 59 11.84 3.88 -0.44
N GLY A 60 12.47 2.73 -0.65
CA GLY A 60 13.69 2.33 0.04
C GLY A 60 13.40 1.64 1.38
N TRP A 61 14.29 0.72 1.75
CA TRP A 61 14.24 0.05 3.06
C TRP A 61 14.47 1.03 4.21
N ALA A 62 15.38 1.98 4.00
CA ALA A 62 15.85 2.92 5.02
C ALA A 62 14.69 3.68 5.65
N ALA A 63 13.71 4.12 4.85
CA ALA A 63 12.59 4.93 5.30
C ALA A 63 11.75 4.30 6.43
N ARG A 64 11.86 2.99 6.64
CA ARG A 64 11.19 2.29 7.76
C ARG A 64 12.13 1.95 8.92
N SER A 65 13.44 1.80 8.66
CA SER A 65 14.42 1.31 9.63
C SER A 65 15.23 2.40 10.32
N SER A 66 15.41 3.58 9.72
CA SER A 66 16.22 4.67 10.31
C SER A 66 15.54 5.37 11.48
N GLY A 67 14.26 5.10 11.73
CA GLY A 67 13.53 5.67 12.87
C GLY A 67 13.20 7.16 12.76
N ASP A 68 13.80 7.88 11.80
CA ASP A 68 13.38 9.21 11.37
C ASP A 68 12.00 9.14 10.68
N GLY A 69 11.64 8.01 10.07
CA GLY A 69 10.32 7.80 9.46
C GLY A 69 10.04 8.69 8.25
N ILE A 70 11.04 9.42 7.77
CA ILE A 70 10.86 10.39 6.69
C ILE A 70 10.95 9.66 5.35
N LEU A 71 9.80 9.53 4.69
CA LEU A 71 9.74 9.05 3.32
C LEU A 71 10.11 10.17 2.35
N ALA A 72 11.30 10.07 1.76
CA ALA A 72 11.77 11.05 0.79
C ALA A 72 10.94 11.01 -0.50
N ILE A 73 10.04 11.98 -0.67
CA ILE A 73 9.33 12.23 -1.92
C ILE A 73 10.19 13.14 -2.79
N THR A 74 10.79 12.57 -3.84
CA THR A 74 11.81 13.26 -4.66
C THR A 74 11.26 13.93 -5.92
N GLU A 75 10.01 13.68 -6.27
CA GLU A 75 9.34 14.23 -7.46
C GLU A 75 7.84 14.39 -7.21
N ARG A 76 7.17 15.13 -8.09
CA ARG A 76 5.71 15.32 -8.09
C ARG A 76 5.10 14.87 -9.42
N GLY A 77 3.81 14.60 -9.43
CA GLY A 77 3.08 14.22 -10.64
C GLY A 77 1.98 13.19 -10.39
N GLU A 78 1.35 12.75 -11.49
CA GLU A 78 0.30 11.72 -11.46
C GLU A 78 0.85 10.37 -10.99
N SER A 79 2.11 10.06 -11.31
CA SER A 79 2.83 8.86 -10.86
C SER A 79 2.83 8.70 -9.35
N VAL A 80 3.20 9.76 -8.62
CA VAL A 80 3.23 9.75 -7.16
C VAL A 80 1.82 9.71 -6.60
N CYS A 81 0.89 10.48 -7.16
CA CYS A 81 -0.49 10.50 -6.70
C CYS A 81 -1.17 9.11 -6.81
N ALA A 82 -0.78 8.30 -7.79
CA ALA A 82 -1.32 6.95 -7.99
C ALA A 82 -1.04 6.00 -6.81
N VAL A 83 -0.09 6.30 -5.91
CA VAL A 83 0.11 5.52 -4.68
C VAL A 83 -1.17 5.46 -3.83
N VAL A 84 -1.98 6.53 -3.83
CA VAL A 84 -3.24 6.56 -3.08
C VAL A 84 -4.23 5.55 -3.66
N ASP A 85 -4.28 5.40 -4.98
CA ASP A 85 -5.17 4.46 -5.64
C ASP A 85 -4.74 3.01 -5.37
N VAL A 86 -3.43 2.75 -5.34
CA VAL A 86 -2.86 1.47 -4.91
C VAL A 86 -3.25 1.18 -3.45
N LEU A 87 -2.93 2.06 -2.52
CA LEU A 87 -3.25 1.87 -1.09
C LEU A 87 -4.76 1.70 -0.86
N ARG A 88 -5.60 2.51 -1.51
CA ARG A 88 -7.06 2.38 -1.45
C ARG A 88 -7.53 1.02 -1.94
N LYS A 89 -6.98 0.53 -3.06
CA LYS A 89 -7.32 -0.80 -3.61
C LYS A 89 -7.00 -1.90 -2.60
N TYR A 90 -5.81 -1.89 -2.01
CA TYR A 90 -5.41 -2.94 -1.07
C TYR A 90 -6.11 -2.81 0.28
N LEU A 91 -6.33 -1.61 0.81
CA LEU A 91 -7.10 -1.42 2.04
C LEU A 91 -8.58 -1.82 1.89
N ARG A 92 -9.17 -1.73 0.69
CA ARG A 92 -10.50 -2.31 0.45
C ARG A 92 -10.51 -3.83 0.53
N ALA A 93 -9.44 -4.48 0.08
CA ALA A 93 -9.30 -5.93 0.16
C ALA A 93 -8.91 -6.40 1.59
N TYR A 94 -8.10 -5.60 2.28
CA TYR A 94 -7.51 -5.91 3.58
C TYR A 94 -7.62 -4.72 4.54
N PRO A 95 -8.83 -4.40 5.04
CA PRO A 95 -9.10 -3.16 5.78
C PRO A 95 -8.43 -3.09 7.16
N SER A 96 -8.04 -4.23 7.72
CA SER A 96 -7.40 -4.35 9.04
C SER A 96 -5.90 -4.63 8.94
N ASP A 97 -5.30 -4.52 7.75
CA ASP A 97 -3.88 -4.76 7.56
C ASP A 97 -3.05 -3.62 8.17
N ALA A 98 -2.36 -3.92 9.27
CA ALA A 98 -1.55 -2.96 10.01
C ALA A 98 -0.37 -2.43 9.19
N ILE A 99 0.16 -3.21 8.24
CA ILE A 99 1.27 -2.78 7.39
C ILE A 99 0.79 -1.74 6.38
N LEU A 100 -0.37 -1.95 5.75
CA LEU A 100 -0.95 -0.98 4.83
C LEU A 100 -1.32 0.33 5.53
N LEU A 101 -1.91 0.24 6.72
CA LEU A 101 -2.24 1.41 7.53
C LEU A 101 -0.98 2.17 7.94
N LYS A 102 0.09 1.46 8.30
CA LYS A 102 1.39 2.07 8.58
C LYS A 102 1.94 2.80 7.36
N TRP A 103 1.90 2.20 6.17
CA TRP A 103 2.34 2.91 4.95
C TRP A 103 1.55 4.19 4.68
N VAL A 104 0.23 4.19 4.91
CA VAL A 104 -0.56 5.42 4.81
C VAL A 104 -0.08 6.47 5.82
N ASP A 105 0.19 6.08 7.06
CA ASP A 105 0.65 6.98 8.11
C ASP A 105 2.05 7.53 7.83
N ASP A 106 3.01 6.66 7.49
CA ASP A 106 4.39 7.03 7.18
C ASP A 106 4.43 8.05 6.02
N ILE A 107 3.64 7.85 4.95
CA ILE A 107 3.62 8.79 3.81
C ILE A 107 2.89 10.09 4.18
N THR A 108 1.85 10.02 5.01
CA THR A 108 1.06 11.21 5.39
C THR A 108 1.81 12.12 6.37
N ASN A 109 2.60 11.54 7.28
CA ASN A 109 3.30 12.28 8.33
C ASN A 109 4.67 12.82 7.90
N ALA A 110 5.14 12.51 6.69
CA ALA A 110 6.39 13.03 6.14
C ALA A 110 6.44 14.58 6.05
N ASP A 111 5.31 15.27 6.24
CA ASP A 111 5.19 16.74 6.18
C ASP A 111 5.20 17.42 7.57
N ASP A 112 4.89 16.70 8.66
CA ASP A 112 4.57 17.32 9.96
C ASP A 112 5.81 17.58 10.87
N GLU A 113 7.00 17.04 10.58
CA GLU A 113 8.17 17.17 11.48
C GLU A 113 9.06 18.40 11.24
N HIS A 114 8.72 19.30 10.32
CA HIS A 114 9.63 20.39 9.94
C HIS A 114 9.43 21.72 10.70
N ASP A 115 8.44 21.83 11.59
CA ASP A 115 8.01 23.12 12.18
C ASP A 115 8.19 23.26 13.72
N SER A 116 8.88 22.35 14.40
CA SER A 116 9.24 22.52 15.83
C SER A 116 10.72 22.76 16.05
N VAL A 117 11.29 23.80 15.41
CA VAL A 117 12.50 24.44 15.94
C VAL A 117 12.05 25.37 17.05
N ASP A 118 12.04 24.82 18.26
CA ASP A 118 11.90 25.54 19.52
C ASP A 118 13.14 26.45 19.70
N ASP A 119 13.04 27.69 19.20
CA ASP A 119 13.97 28.78 19.49
C ASP A 119 13.84 29.15 20.97
N GLY A 120 14.48 28.37 21.85
CA GLY A 120 14.29 28.58 23.29
C GLY A 120 15.17 27.77 24.22
N ASP A 121 16.48 27.96 24.15
CA ASP A 121 17.38 27.86 25.32
C ASP A 121 17.48 26.48 26.03
N ASN A 122 18.51 25.70 25.67
CA ASN A 122 19.17 24.82 26.64
C ASN A 122 20.60 24.45 26.19
N GLY A 123 21.54 25.32 26.54
CA GLY A 123 22.93 24.91 26.67
C GLY A 123 23.11 24.01 27.90
N MET A 124 23.19 22.69 27.70
CA MET A 124 23.91 21.80 28.63
C MET A 124 24.08 20.39 28.04
N LEU A 125 25.33 20.08 27.69
CA LEU A 125 25.98 18.76 27.82
C LEU A 125 25.08 17.53 27.87
N ARG A 126 25.00 16.78 26.77
CA ARG A 126 25.09 15.31 26.82
C ARG A 126 25.93 14.77 25.68
N GLU A 127 27.21 14.62 26.00
CA GLU A 127 28.05 13.54 25.52
C GLU A 127 27.37 12.22 25.92
N LEU A 128 26.52 11.70 25.05
CA LEU A 128 26.12 10.29 25.05
C LEU A 128 26.58 9.75 23.71
N ALA A 129 27.84 9.32 23.69
CA ALA A 129 28.24 8.23 22.82
C ALA A 129 27.35 7.05 23.19
N ILE A 130 26.35 6.78 22.36
CA ILE A 130 25.67 5.50 22.35
C ILE A 130 26.68 4.55 21.71
N GLU A 131 27.40 3.82 22.53
CA GLU A 131 27.99 2.55 22.12
C GLU A 131 26.81 1.68 21.68
N ILE A 132 26.64 1.54 20.38
CA ILE A 132 25.76 0.51 19.82
C ILE A 132 26.53 -0.79 20.04
N GLU A 133 26.30 -1.42 21.18
CA GLU A 133 26.59 -2.83 21.34
C GLU A 133 25.74 -3.57 20.30
N ASP A 134 26.40 -4.38 19.47
CA ASP A 134 25.77 -5.33 18.57
C ASP A 134 24.99 -6.36 19.40
N ASP A 135 23.79 -5.98 19.87
CA ASP A 135 22.83 -6.92 20.43
C ASP A 135 22.29 -7.75 19.27
N ASP A 136 22.70 -9.02 19.25
CA ASP A 136 22.07 -10.12 18.52
C ASP A 136 20.57 -10.13 18.85
N PHE A 137 19.79 -9.33 18.12
CA PHE A 137 18.34 -9.33 18.20
C PHE A 137 17.85 -10.61 17.51
N GLU A 138 17.87 -11.72 18.26
CA GLU A 138 17.08 -12.91 17.96
C GLU A 138 15.61 -12.48 17.90
N LEU A 139 15.13 -12.22 16.68
CA LEU A 139 13.72 -12.19 16.37
C LEU A 139 13.14 -13.58 16.68
N ASP A 140 12.69 -13.78 17.92
CA ASP A 140 11.67 -14.77 18.24
C ASP A 140 10.35 -14.31 17.60
N SER A 141 10.31 -14.36 16.26
CA SER A 141 9.08 -14.30 15.51
C SER A 141 8.39 -15.66 15.67
N GLU A 142 7.81 -15.90 16.84
CA GLU A 142 6.63 -16.76 16.95
C GLU A 142 5.49 -16.05 16.19
N ILE A 143 5.54 -16.16 14.87
CA ILE A 143 4.39 -15.95 14.00
C ILE A 143 3.36 -16.97 14.50
N ASN A 144 2.30 -16.48 15.13
CA ASN A 144 1.19 -17.32 15.58
C ASN A 144 0.47 -17.89 14.34
N LEU A 145 0.98 -19.01 13.85
CA LEU A 145 0.56 -19.78 12.67
C LEU A 145 -0.81 -20.46 12.83
N ASN A 146 -1.58 -20.12 13.86
CA ASN A 146 -2.88 -20.73 14.12
C ASN A 146 -4.02 -20.13 13.29
N ALA A 147 -3.73 -19.33 12.26
CA ALA A 147 -4.72 -18.94 11.27
C ALA A 147 -5.18 -20.21 10.49
N PRO A 148 -6.46 -20.62 10.60
CA PRO A 148 -6.96 -21.83 9.94
C PRO A 148 -6.85 -21.79 8.41
N VAL A 149 -6.65 -20.60 7.83
CA VAL A 149 -6.51 -20.36 6.39
C VAL A 149 -5.23 -20.99 5.81
N LEU A 150 -4.10 -20.95 6.52
CA LEU A 150 -2.83 -21.52 6.01
C LEU A 150 -2.78 -23.04 6.09
N ARG A 151 -3.46 -23.65 7.08
CA ARG A 151 -3.60 -25.12 7.18
C ARG A 151 -4.44 -25.73 6.06
N ALA A 152 -5.35 -24.96 5.47
CA ALA A 152 -6.15 -25.41 4.33
C ALA A 152 -5.32 -25.40 3.04
N LEU A 153 -4.46 -24.39 2.85
CA LEU A 153 -3.59 -24.29 1.68
C LEU A 153 -2.49 -25.36 1.66
N LEU A 154 -1.84 -25.63 2.80
CA LEU A 154 -0.74 -26.60 2.89
C LEU A 154 -1.17 -28.08 2.81
N ARG A 155 -2.45 -28.40 3.07
CA ARG A 155 -2.96 -29.78 2.99
C ARG A 155 -3.51 -30.16 1.62
N GLY A 156 -3.56 -29.25 0.65
CA GLY A 156 -4.14 -29.53 -0.66
C GLY A 156 -5.61 -29.93 -0.60
N GLU A 157 -6.32 -29.57 0.48
CA GLU A 157 -7.74 -29.84 0.60
C GLU A 157 -8.51 -28.73 -0.12
N ALA A 158 -9.08 -29.09 -1.27
CA ALA A 158 -9.97 -28.23 -2.03
C ALA A 158 -11.07 -27.69 -1.09
N THR A 159 -11.18 -26.37 -1.02
CA THR A 159 -12.25 -25.68 -0.31
C THR A 159 -13.59 -26.24 -0.81
N PRO A 160 -14.48 -26.76 0.05
CA PRO A 160 -15.79 -27.23 -0.40
C PRO A 160 -16.56 -26.02 -0.96
N ALA A 161 -16.78 -26.07 -2.27
CA ALA A 161 -17.56 -25.09 -2.99
C ALA A 161 -18.90 -24.85 -2.28
N ALA A 162 -19.18 -23.56 -2.05
CA ALA A 162 -20.49 -23.10 -1.60
C ALA A 162 -21.57 -23.69 -2.53
N GLN A 163 -22.43 -24.51 -1.96
CA GLN A 163 -23.64 -24.99 -2.61
C GLN A 163 -24.55 -23.78 -2.88
N SER A 164 -24.55 -23.31 -4.12
CA SER A 164 -25.61 -22.44 -4.64
C SER A 164 -26.07 -23.02 -5.97
N ALA A 165 -26.80 -24.12 -5.90
CA ALA A 165 -27.54 -24.66 -7.03
C ALA A 165 -28.90 -23.96 -7.10
N SER A 166 -28.93 -22.80 -7.74
CA SER A 166 -30.15 -22.23 -8.30
C SER A 166 -30.44 -22.94 -9.62
N GLN A 167 -31.60 -23.57 -9.66
CA GLN A 167 -32.11 -24.39 -10.76
C GLN A 167 -32.46 -23.53 -11.99
N PRO A 168 -31.99 -23.85 -13.22
CA PRO A 168 -32.44 -23.18 -14.43
C PRO A 168 -33.72 -23.82 -15.00
N PRO A 169 -34.70 -23.05 -15.50
CA PRO A 169 -35.85 -23.59 -16.20
C PRO A 169 -35.52 -23.95 -17.65
N ALA A 170 -36.00 -25.15 -18.01
CA ALA A 170 -36.33 -25.73 -19.31
C ALA A 170 -35.95 -24.96 -20.61
N ALA A 171 -35.24 -25.70 -21.44
CA ALA A 171 -34.95 -25.43 -22.85
C ALA A 171 -36.20 -25.07 -23.67
N LYS A 172 -36.04 -24.07 -24.54
CA LYS A 172 -36.81 -23.93 -25.77
C LYS A 172 -35.85 -23.88 -26.96
N THR A 173 -35.89 -24.96 -27.69
CA THR A 173 -35.35 -25.17 -29.04
C THR A 173 -35.84 -24.08 -29.99
N CYS A 174 -34.94 -23.46 -30.75
CA CYS A 174 -35.31 -22.80 -32.01
C CYS A 174 -34.11 -22.72 -32.98
N ALA A 175 -34.24 -23.49 -34.06
CA ALA A 175 -33.77 -23.27 -35.43
C ALA A 175 -32.32 -22.82 -35.70
N SER A 176 -31.59 -23.75 -36.32
CA SER A 176 -30.45 -23.49 -37.19
C SER A 176 -30.82 -22.56 -38.35
N ILE A 177 -30.05 -21.48 -38.53
CA ILE A 177 -29.95 -20.76 -39.81
C ILE A 177 -28.46 -20.68 -40.14
N THR A 178 -28.06 -21.46 -41.14
CA THR A 178 -26.82 -21.28 -41.91
C THR A 178 -27.10 -20.26 -43.01
N VAL A 179 -26.30 -19.20 -43.10
CA VAL A 179 -26.17 -18.41 -44.32
C VAL A 179 -24.69 -18.11 -44.52
N GLU A 180 -24.09 -18.89 -45.41
CA GLU A 180 -22.93 -18.49 -46.20
C GLU A 180 -23.21 -17.18 -46.95
N GLU A 181 -22.14 -16.48 -47.33
CA GLU A 181 -22.09 -15.31 -48.20
C GLU A 181 -22.34 -13.94 -47.55
N ALA A 182 -21.22 -13.27 -47.20
CA ALA A 182 -21.09 -11.82 -47.38
C ALA A 182 -19.62 -11.40 -47.37
N TRP A 183 -18.83 -11.86 -48.34
CA TRP A 183 -17.55 -11.25 -48.71
C TRP A 183 -17.50 -11.14 -50.23
N LYS A 184 -18.00 -10.02 -50.77
CA LYS A 184 -17.73 -9.56 -52.14
C LYS A 184 -17.84 -8.03 -52.19
N PHE A 185 -16.68 -7.43 -52.41
CA PHE A 185 -16.35 -6.06 -52.84
C PHE A 185 -16.69 -4.89 -51.91
#